data_AF-A0AAJ6QN62-F1
#
_entry.id   AF-A0AAJ6QN62-F1
#
_cell.length_a   1.000
_cell.length_b   1.000
_cell.length_c   1.000
_cell.angle_alpha   90.00
_cell.angle_beta   90.00
_cell.angle_gamma   90.00
#
_symmetry.space_group_name_H-M   'P 1'
#
loop_
_entity.id
_entity.type
_entity.pdbx_description
1 polymer ?
#
loop_
_entity_poly.entity_id
_entity_poly.type
_entity_poly.pdbx_seq_one_letter_code
_entity_poly.pdbx_strand_id
1 'polypeptide(L)'
;MTSLSVASGDRKISLPSSGSESNTEGAGRDSEGVAADLQNLWSTELLGIEPQSENRKDEDSSELKNFFENNIKRLENGHYMVKLPFKNNLRTLGDNENIARASLNRPLAKTRKNTILLKSLDDEMRNYVEKGDAEVAAAKRPGELAHYLPLLPVIRRNSSAEIVKVRVVKDAGARRKDEAALNDVLECGSYLLPDIPKVLLRFRREKIAIVSDIEKAFLQYKIHPDHRTFLSFFWPLGISKDSRAPIQEYWSTVLDFGIISSPLSTVRV
;
A
#
# COMPACT_ATOMS: atom_id res chain seq x y z
N MET A 1 -24.79 -49.04 23.02
CA MET A 1 -23.98 -50.20 22.57
C MET A 1 -22.65 -49.66 22.07
N THR A 2 -21.55 -50.17 22.65
CA THR A 2 -20.18 -50.21 22.06
C THR A 2 -19.42 -48.88 21.93
N SER A 3 -18.14 -48.68 22.29
CA SER A 3 -17.19 -49.11 23.34
C SER A 3 -15.82 -48.49 22.98
N LEU A 4 -14.94 -48.30 23.99
CA LEU A 4 -13.45 -48.18 23.91
C LEU A 4 -12.88 -46.85 23.34
N SER A 5 -11.75 -46.27 23.80
CA SER A 5 -10.62 -46.77 24.60
C SER A 5 -9.86 -45.62 25.29
N VAL A 6 -9.19 -45.94 26.40
CA VAL A 6 -8.23 -45.14 27.19
C VAL A 6 -6.79 -45.33 26.69
N ALA A 7 -5.93 -44.31 26.83
CA ALA A 7 -4.48 -44.39 27.10
C ALA A 7 -4.02 -42.99 27.57
N SER A 8 -4.02 -42.69 28.87
CA SER A 8 -2.94 -42.83 29.86
C SER A 8 -1.56 -42.28 29.44
N GLY A 9 -1.08 -41.29 30.21
CA GLY A 9 0.22 -40.66 30.09
C GLY A 9 0.44 -39.67 31.23
N ASP A 10 0.54 -40.19 32.45
CA ASP A 10 0.85 -39.45 33.69
C ASP A 10 2.13 -38.61 33.58
N ARG A 11 2.07 -37.35 34.04
CA ARG A 11 3.20 -36.75 34.76
C ARG A 11 2.71 -35.72 35.78
N LYS A 12 2.78 -36.14 37.04
CA LYS A 12 2.54 -35.39 38.28
C LYS A 12 3.36 -34.10 38.29
N ILE A 13 2.71 -32.95 38.48
CA ILE A 13 3.37 -31.71 38.88
C ILE A 13 3.26 -31.65 40.42
N SER A 14 4.36 -31.94 41.09
CA SER A 14 4.52 -31.75 42.53
C SER A 14 4.73 -30.26 42.83
N LEU A 15 3.74 -29.64 43.48
CA LEU A 15 3.89 -28.33 44.12
C LEU A 15 4.63 -28.52 45.46
N PRO A 16 5.68 -27.74 45.76
CA PRO A 16 6.23 -27.72 47.10
C PRO A 16 5.34 -26.89 48.04
N SER A 17 5.14 -27.50 49.21
CA SER A 17 4.39 -27.08 50.38
C SER A 17 4.78 -25.70 50.92
N SER A 18 3.78 -24.94 51.33
CA SER A 18 3.90 -23.80 52.23
C SER A 18 4.50 -24.21 53.58
N GLY A 19 5.56 -23.53 54.01
CA GLY A 19 6.13 -23.59 55.35
C GLY A 19 6.48 -22.16 55.78
N SER A 20 6.07 -21.81 56.99
CA SER A 20 5.98 -20.47 57.57
C SER A 20 7.27 -19.96 58.22
N GLU A 21 7.35 -18.62 58.28
CA GLU A 21 7.99 -17.76 59.30
C GLU A 21 9.51 -17.50 59.33
N SER A 22 9.83 -16.26 58.91
CA SER A 22 10.51 -15.22 59.70
C SER A 22 12.04 -15.04 59.65
N ASN A 23 12.37 -13.76 59.45
CA ASN A 23 13.55 -12.98 59.83
C ASN A 23 14.82 -12.96 58.95
N THR A 24 15.00 -11.76 58.40
CA THR A 24 16.22 -10.93 58.31
C THR A 24 17.44 -11.54 57.63
N GLU A 25 17.81 -10.99 56.47
CA GLU A 25 19.07 -10.24 56.31
C GLU A 25 19.15 -9.62 54.92
N GLY A 26 19.65 -8.38 54.86
CA GLY A 26 19.90 -7.68 53.61
C GLY A 26 21.07 -8.32 52.87
N ALA A 27 20.81 -8.83 51.68
CA ALA A 27 21.83 -9.13 50.69
C ALA A 27 21.53 -8.27 49.47
N GLY A 28 22.47 -7.38 49.13
CA GLY A 28 22.41 -6.59 47.91
C GLY A 28 22.18 -7.53 46.73
N ARG A 29 21.11 -7.31 45.96
CA ARG A 29 20.93 -8.00 44.68
C ARG A 29 22.07 -7.55 43.78
N ASP A 30 22.95 -8.48 43.45
CA ASP A 30 24.07 -8.28 42.54
C ASP A 30 23.57 -7.60 41.26
N SER A 31 24.20 -6.48 40.90
CA SER A 31 23.81 -5.69 39.72
C SER A 31 23.88 -6.52 38.42
N GLU A 32 24.72 -7.55 38.39
CA GLU A 32 24.81 -8.52 37.30
C GLU A 32 23.58 -9.42 37.20
N GLY A 33 22.98 -9.83 38.33
CA GLY A 33 21.75 -10.62 38.34
C GLY A 33 20.55 -9.82 37.83
N VAL A 34 20.45 -8.55 38.24
CA VAL A 34 19.39 -7.65 37.76
C VAL A 34 19.54 -7.36 36.25
N ALA A 35 20.77 -7.20 35.77
CA ALA A 35 21.04 -7.01 34.34
C ALA A 35 20.68 -8.26 33.52
N ALA A 36 21.01 -9.46 34.01
CA ALA A 36 20.66 -10.72 33.38
C ALA A 36 19.13 -10.95 33.38
N ASP A 37 18.45 -10.63 34.49
CA ASP A 37 16.99 -10.72 34.59
C ASP A 37 16.28 -9.73 33.68
N LEU A 38 16.80 -8.50 33.55
CA LEU A 38 16.33 -7.53 32.55
C LEU A 38 16.58 -8.05 31.14
N GLN A 39 17.76 -8.56 30.84
CA GLN A 39 18.08 -9.08 29.51
C GLN A 39 17.19 -10.27 29.13
N ASN A 40 16.81 -11.11 30.09
CA ASN A 40 15.82 -12.17 29.92
C ASN A 40 14.40 -11.62 29.73
N LEU A 41 14.00 -10.58 30.48
CA LEU A 41 12.69 -9.92 30.32
C LEU A 41 12.54 -9.25 28.94
N TRP A 42 13.64 -8.74 28.38
CA TRP A 42 13.71 -8.12 27.06
C TRP A 42 14.11 -9.10 25.94
N SER A 43 14.32 -10.38 26.27
CA SER A 43 14.62 -11.40 25.27
C SER A 43 13.38 -11.64 24.40
N THR A 44 13.59 -11.57 23.09
CA THR A 44 12.52 -11.59 22.08
C THR A 44 11.75 -12.93 22.07
N GLU A 45 12.40 -13.99 22.57
CA GLU A 45 11.85 -15.34 22.76
C GLU A 45 10.77 -15.40 23.84
N LEU A 46 10.90 -14.68 24.96
CA LEU A 46 9.90 -14.67 26.04
C LEU A 46 8.62 -13.91 25.66
N LEU A 47 8.74 -12.94 24.75
CA LEU A 47 7.63 -12.13 24.22
C LEU A 47 6.86 -12.83 23.08
N GLY A 48 7.24 -14.06 22.71
CA GLY A 48 6.60 -14.81 21.62
C GLY A 48 6.82 -14.21 20.24
N ILE A 49 7.87 -13.40 20.06
CA ILE A 49 8.23 -12.79 18.79
C ILE A 49 9.39 -13.61 18.22
N GLU A 50 9.12 -14.51 17.28
CA GLU A 50 10.18 -15.14 16.50
C GLU A 50 10.84 -14.06 15.61
N PRO A 51 12.19 -13.93 15.61
CA PRO A 51 12.86 -13.12 14.61
C PRO A 51 12.52 -13.68 13.23
N GLN A 52 11.86 -12.87 12.41
CA GLN A 52 11.53 -13.24 11.04
C GLN A 52 12.84 -13.60 10.32
N SER A 53 12.98 -14.83 9.86
CA SER A 53 14.16 -15.32 9.15
C SER A 53 14.60 -14.32 8.07
N GLU A 54 15.75 -13.67 8.29
CA GLU A 54 16.26 -12.54 7.50
C GLU A 54 16.64 -12.97 6.06
N ASN A 55 17.04 -14.23 5.88
CA ASN A 55 17.72 -14.68 4.65
C ASN A 55 16.89 -14.67 3.34
N ARG A 56 15.55 -14.72 3.35
CA ARG A 56 14.76 -14.67 2.10
C ARG A 56 14.30 -13.28 1.70
N LYS A 57 14.29 -12.32 2.63
CA LYS A 57 13.79 -10.96 2.35
C LYS A 57 14.91 -10.02 1.89
N ASP A 58 16.17 -10.36 2.15
CA ASP A 58 17.30 -9.47 1.90
C ASP A 58 17.78 -9.49 0.43
N GLU A 59 17.77 -10.64 -0.25
CA GLU A 59 18.13 -10.78 -1.68
C GLU A 59 17.11 -10.07 -2.59
N ASP A 60 15.81 -10.38 -2.43
CA ASP A 60 14.72 -9.68 -3.15
C ASP A 60 14.75 -8.16 -2.87
N SER A 61 15.18 -7.73 -1.67
CA SER A 61 15.34 -6.31 -1.36
C SER A 61 16.51 -5.65 -2.08
N SER A 62 17.57 -6.39 -2.38
CA SER A 62 18.78 -5.83 -3.01
C SER A 62 18.63 -5.74 -4.53
N GLU A 63 17.98 -6.73 -5.16
CA GLU A 63 17.58 -6.62 -6.57
C GLU A 63 16.62 -5.46 -6.81
N LEU A 64 15.64 -5.28 -5.92
CA LEU A 64 14.69 -4.19 -6.04
C LEU A 64 15.32 -2.80 -5.78
N LYS A 65 16.28 -2.70 -4.85
CA LYS A 65 17.08 -1.48 -4.65
C LYS A 65 17.87 -1.14 -5.92
N ASN A 66 18.58 -2.12 -6.48
CA ASN A 66 19.32 -1.95 -7.73
C ASN A 66 18.38 -1.56 -8.88
N PHE A 67 17.18 -2.13 -8.94
CA PHE A 67 16.18 -1.73 -9.93
C PHE A 67 15.81 -0.26 -9.78
N PHE A 68 15.46 0.20 -8.57
CA PHE A 68 15.07 1.59 -8.36
C PHE A 68 16.24 2.57 -8.60
N GLU A 69 17.46 2.25 -8.16
CA GLU A 69 18.64 3.10 -8.40
C GLU A 69 18.92 3.29 -9.91
N ASN A 70 18.72 2.24 -10.72
CA ASN A 70 18.97 2.30 -12.16
C ASN A 70 17.78 2.86 -12.98
N ASN A 71 16.55 2.73 -12.47
CA ASN A 71 15.33 3.06 -13.22
C ASN A 71 14.63 4.34 -12.74
N ILE A 72 15.02 4.93 -11.61
CA ILE A 72 14.56 6.24 -11.18
C ILE A 72 15.47 7.31 -11.78
N LYS A 73 14.90 8.25 -12.54
CA LYS A 73 15.64 9.39 -13.09
C LYS A 73 14.95 10.69 -12.73
N ARG A 74 15.71 11.66 -12.23
CA ARG A 74 15.17 13.01 -12.01
C ARG A 74 15.10 13.75 -13.34
N LEU A 75 13.92 14.29 -13.65
CA LEU A 75 13.67 15.11 -14.82
C LEU A 75 14.05 16.57 -14.54
N GLU A 76 14.28 17.34 -15.60
CA GLU A 76 14.65 18.76 -15.54
C GLU A 76 13.61 19.63 -14.82
N ASN A 77 12.34 19.23 -14.90
CA ASN A 77 11.21 19.89 -14.23
C ASN A 77 11.09 19.55 -12.73
N GLY A 78 12.01 18.76 -12.17
CA GLY A 78 12.04 18.38 -10.76
C GLY A 78 11.23 17.14 -10.40
N HIS A 79 10.45 16.58 -11.33
CA HIS A 79 9.75 15.30 -11.14
C HIS A 79 10.72 14.11 -11.28
N TYR A 80 10.31 12.94 -10.79
CA TYR A 80 11.05 11.69 -10.96
C TYR A 80 10.35 10.79 -11.96
N MET A 81 11.05 10.29 -12.97
CA MET A 81 10.56 9.26 -13.86
C MET A 81 10.89 7.89 -13.27
N VAL A 82 9.91 6.99 -13.21
CA VAL A 82 10.07 5.64 -12.66
C VAL A 82 9.48 4.58 -13.58
N LYS A 83 10.07 3.38 -13.53
CA LYS A 83 9.49 2.17 -14.10
C LYS A 83 8.82 1.34 -13.00
N LEU A 84 7.74 0.67 -13.34
CA LEU A 84 7.09 -0.30 -12.45
C LEU A 84 7.95 -1.55 -12.29
N PRO A 85 8.24 -2.01 -11.05
CA PRO A 85 9.03 -3.21 -10.81
C PRO A 85 8.13 -4.45 -10.95
N PHE A 86 8.15 -5.06 -12.13
CA PHE A 86 7.35 -6.27 -12.39
C PHE A 86 8.04 -7.54 -11.91
N LYS A 87 7.25 -8.44 -11.33
CA LYS A 87 7.59 -9.83 -11.04
C LYS A 87 7.66 -10.66 -12.32
N ASN A 88 8.27 -11.85 -12.21
CA ASN A 88 8.35 -12.84 -13.28
C ASN A 88 6.98 -13.36 -13.77
N ASN A 89 5.91 -13.18 -12.98
CA ASN A 89 4.55 -13.60 -13.34
C ASN A 89 3.75 -12.54 -14.13
N LEU A 90 4.38 -11.51 -14.71
CA LEU A 90 3.67 -10.48 -15.50
C LEU A 90 2.72 -11.04 -16.58
N ARG A 91 3.02 -12.23 -17.12
CA ARG A 91 2.17 -12.91 -18.12
C ARG A 91 0.80 -13.35 -17.57
N THR A 92 0.63 -13.45 -16.26
CA THR A 92 -0.66 -13.81 -15.63
C THR A 92 -1.57 -12.60 -15.40
N LEU A 93 -1.11 -11.39 -15.74
CA LEU A 93 -1.88 -10.16 -15.58
C LEU A 93 -3.07 -10.16 -16.55
N GLY A 94 -4.28 -10.03 -16.00
CA GLY A 94 -5.50 -9.83 -16.79
C GLY A 94 -5.59 -8.43 -17.37
N ASP A 95 -6.33 -8.22 -18.47
CA ASP A 95 -6.55 -6.85 -18.98
C ASP A 95 -7.51 -6.05 -18.10
N ASN A 96 -8.49 -6.68 -17.45
CA ASN A 96 -9.58 -6.03 -16.71
C ASN A 96 -10.44 -5.00 -17.48
N GLU A 97 -10.41 -4.94 -18.82
CA GLU A 97 -11.14 -3.91 -19.59
C GLU A 97 -12.64 -3.91 -19.28
N ASN A 98 -13.26 -5.10 -19.35
CA ASN A 98 -14.68 -5.28 -19.06
C ASN A 98 -15.04 -4.89 -17.63
N ILE A 99 -14.16 -5.17 -16.66
CA ILE A 99 -14.37 -4.79 -15.25
C ILE A 99 -14.31 -3.27 -15.12
N ALA A 100 -13.30 -2.62 -15.72
CA ALA A 100 -13.13 -1.18 -15.65
C ALA A 100 -14.33 -0.44 -16.26
N ARG A 101 -14.80 -0.89 -17.44
CA ARG A 101 -16.02 -0.34 -18.08
C ARG A 101 -17.28 -0.56 -17.23
N ALA A 102 -17.48 -1.77 -16.71
CA ALA A 102 -18.63 -2.06 -15.86
C ALA A 102 -18.61 -1.28 -14.54
N SER A 103 -17.41 -1.08 -13.97
CA SER A 103 -17.21 -0.28 -12.76
C SER A 103 -17.63 1.16 -12.98
N LEU A 104 -17.28 1.77 -14.12
CA LEU A 104 -17.64 3.15 -14.47
C LEU A 104 -19.16 3.38 -14.52
N ASN A 105 -19.94 2.39 -14.97
CA ASN A 105 -21.40 2.52 -15.06
C ASN A 105 -22.07 2.71 -13.71
N ARG A 106 -21.54 2.10 -12.63
CA ARG A 106 -22.14 2.16 -11.28
C ARG A 106 -22.12 3.57 -10.68
N PRO A 107 -20.98 4.26 -10.55
CA PRO A 107 -20.95 5.63 -10.07
C PRO A 107 -21.66 6.57 -11.04
N LEU A 108 -21.55 6.40 -12.36
CA LEU A 108 -22.32 7.22 -13.30
C LEU A 108 -23.83 7.09 -13.07
N ALA A 109 -24.36 5.87 -12.92
CA ALA A 109 -25.77 5.64 -12.65
C ALA A 109 -26.23 6.24 -11.29
N LYS A 110 -25.42 6.07 -10.24
CA LYS A 110 -25.69 6.65 -8.92
C LYS A 110 -25.68 8.18 -8.94
N THR A 111 -24.79 8.73 -9.76
CA THR A 111 -24.49 10.16 -9.78
C THR A 111 -25.38 10.94 -10.76
N ARG A 112 -26.06 10.27 -11.71
CA ARG A 112 -27.13 10.88 -12.51
C ARG A 112 -28.22 11.54 -11.67
N LYS A 113 -28.48 11.04 -10.45
CA LYS A 113 -29.44 11.62 -9.51
C LYS A 113 -28.89 12.79 -8.69
N ASN A 114 -27.57 12.96 -8.63
CA ASN A 114 -26.90 13.97 -7.84
C ASN A 114 -25.92 14.78 -8.72
N THR A 115 -26.43 15.86 -9.30
CA THR A 115 -25.69 16.74 -10.21
C THR A 115 -24.44 17.35 -9.57
N ILE A 116 -24.48 17.65 -8.26
CA ILE A 116 -23.33 18.21 -7.54
C ILE A 116 -22.18 17.22 -7.53
N LEU A 117 -22.47 15.96 -7.18
CA LEU A 117 -21.46 14.90 -7.17
C LEU A 117 -20.90 14.62 -8.57
N LEU A 118 -21.74 14.68 -9.63
CA LEU A 118 -21.28 14.47 -11.01
C LEU A 118 -20.27 15.53 -11.40
N LYS A 119 -20.63 16.78 -11.11
CA LYS A 119 -19.79 17.93 -11.41
C LYS A 119 -18.47 17.84 -10.65
N SER A 120 -18.49 17.53 -9.35
CA SER A 120 -17.25 17.38 -8.58
C SER A 120 -16.34 16.26 -9.10
N LEU A 121 -16.90 15.11 -9.52
CA LEU A 121 -16.11 14.03 -10.11
C LEU A 121 -15.51 14.42 -11.47
N ASP A 122 -16.31 15.03 -12.34
CA ASP A 122 -15.85 15.46 -13.66
C ASP A 122 -14.82 16.59 -13.57
N ASP A 123 -15.00 17.54 -12.64
CA ASP A 123 -14.03 18.60 -12.37
C ASP A 123 -12.72 18.03 -11.79
N GLU A 124 -12.77 17.00 -10.93
CA GLU A 124 -11.57 16.32 -10.44
C GLU A 124 -10.81 15.64 -11.57
N MET A 125 -11.50 14.87 -12.43
CA MET A 125 -10.88 14.20 -13.57
C MET A 125 -10.35 15.20 -14.61
N ARG A 126 -11.05 16.31 -14.84
CA ARG A 126 -10.56 17.38 -15.71
C ARG A 126 -9.28 17.99 -15.17
N ASN A 127 -9.25 18.35 -13.88
CA ASN A 127 -8.04 18.87 -13.23
C ASN A 127 -6.88 17.86 -13.28
N TYR A 128 -7.17 16.56 -13.21
CA TYR A 128 -6.15 15.51 -13.29
C TYR A 128 -5.52 15.43 -14.69
N VAL A 129 -6.33 15.54 -15.75
CA VAL A 129 -5.86 15.58 -17.14
C VAL A 129 -5.13 16.90 -17.45
N GLU A 130 -5.68 18.05 -17.04
CA GLU A 130 -5.09 19.38 -17.29
C GLU A 130 -3.71 19.56 -16.65
N LYS A 131 -3.48 18.94 -15.49
CA LYS A 131 -2.16 18.92 -14.84
C LYS A 131 -1.14 18.01 -15.53
N GLY A 132 -1.57 17.23 -16.52
CA GLY A 132 -0.74 16.23 -17.18
C GLY A 132 -0.45 15.04 -16.28
N ASP A 133 -1.32 14.72 -15.32
CA ASP A 133 -1.28 13.49 -14.52
C ASP A 133 -1.99 12.32 -15.23
N ALA A 134 -2.80 12.63 -16.24
CA ALA A 134 -3.29 11.68 -17.25
C ALA A 134 -3.14 12.25 -18.66
N GLU A 135 -2.99 11.35 -19.62
CA GLU A 135 -3.00 11.65 -21.04
C GLU A 135 -3.95 10.71 -21.78
N VAL A 136 -4.38 11.10 -22.99
CA VAL A 136 -5.20 10.22 -23.83
C VAL A 136 -4.37 9.02 -24.26
N ALA A 137 -4.91 7.82 -24.10
CA ALA A 137 -4.24 6.59 -24.49
C ALA A 137 -4.02 6.53 -26.00
N ALA A 138 -2.82 6.13 -26.43
CA ALA A 138 -2.57 5.84 -27.84
C ALA A 138 -3.25 4.51 -28.23
N ALA A 139 -3.44 4.30 -29.53
CA ALA A 139 -3.98 3.05 -30.03
C ALA A 139 -3.08 1.88 -29.63
N LYS A 140 -3.66 0.89 -28.95
CA LYS A 140 -2.97 -0.31 -28.49
C LYS A 140 -2.35 -1.06 -29.68
N ARG A 141 -1.06 -1.42 -29.57
CA ARG A 141 -0.42 -2.25 -30.59
C ARG A 141 -0.87 -3.70 -30.47
N PRO A 142 -0.94 -4.46 -31.57
CA PRO A 142 -1.25 -5.89 -31.52
C PRO A 142 -0.28 -6.63 -30.59
N GLY A 143 -0.82 -7.37 -29.61
CA GLY A 143 -0.03 -8.14 -28.64
C GLY A 143 0.57 -7.35 -27.47
N GLU A 144 0.32 -6.05 -27.38
CA GLU A 144 0.77 -5.23 -26.26
C GLU A 144 0.03 -5.57 -24.97
N LEU A 145 0.77 -5.74 -23.86
CA LEU A 145 0.15 -5.93 -22.55
C LEU A 145 -0.38 -4.59 -22.05
N ALA A 146 -1.62 -4.60 -21.59
CA ALA A 146 -2.29 -3.44 -21.01
C ALA A 146 -3.17 -3.92 -19.85
N HIS A 147 -3.36 -3.05 -18.86
CA HIS A 147 -4.21 -3.31 -17.71
C HIS A 147 -5.07 -2.09 -17.42
N TYR A 148 -6.36 -2.36 -17.24
CA TYR A 148 -7.38 -1.35 -17.02
C TYR A 148 -7.78 -1.33 -15.56
N LEU A 149 -7.53 -0.20 -14.91
CA LEU A 149 -7.85 0.05 -13.51
C LEU A 149 -9.29 0.54 -13.37
N PRO A 150 -10.15 -0.18 -12.63
CA PRO A 150 -11.47 0.29 -12.31
C PRO A 150 -11.42 1.57 -11.46
N LEU A 151 -12.23 2.56 -11.81
CA LEU A 151 -12.37 3.79 -11.04
C LEU A 151 -13.36 3.60 -9.88
N LEU A 152 -12.95 4.04 -8.70
CA LEU A 152 -13.72 4.02 -7.46
C LEU A 152 -13.80 5.44 -6.87
N PRO A 153 -14.97 6.09 -6.89
CA PRO A 153 -15.11 7.40 -6.28
C PRO A 153 -15.25 7.27 -4.75
N VAL A 154 -14.33 7.94 -4.04
CA VAL A 154 -14.33 8.06 -2.59
C VAL A 154 -14.89 9.43 -2.22
N ILE A 155 -16.02 9.44 -1.53
CA ILE A 155 -16.74 10.66 -1.16
C ILE A 155 -16.61 10.87 0.34
N ARG A 156 -15.89 11.92 0.72
CA ARG A 156 -15.81 12.36 2.12
C ARG A 156 -16.98 13.32 2.40
N ARG A 157 -17.76 13.01 3.43
CA ARG A 157 -18.87 13.85 3.92
C ARG A 157 -18.56 14.41 5.31
N ASN A 158 -19.14 15.57 5.64
CA ASN A 158 -19.11 16.12 7.01
C ASN A 158 -20.22 15.50 7.87
N SER A 159 -20.30 15.91 9.13
CA SER A 159 -21.33 15.47 10.08
C SER A 159 -22.76 15.81 9.62
N SER A 160 -22.91 16.85 8.80
CA SER A 160 -24.18 17.26 8.18
C SER A 160 -24.49 16.52 6.86
N ALA A 161 -23.74 15.46 6.54
CA ALA A 161 -23.84 14.67 5.31
C ALA A 161 -23.59 15.45 3.99
N GLU A 162 -23.02 16.64 4.05
CA GLU A 162 -22.61 17.41 2.88
C GLU A 162 -21.28 16.89 2.32
N ILE A 163 -21.11 16.98 1.00
CA ILE A 163 -19.89 16.53 0.33
C ILE A 163 -18.78 17.54 0.61
N VAL A 164 -17.73 17.09 1.30
CA VAL A 164 -16.55 17.91 1.64
C VAL A 164 -15.47 17.77 0.58
N LYS A 165 -15.23 16.54 0.14
CA LYS A 165 -14.17 16.23 -0.82
C LYS A 165 -14.52 14.97 -1.57
N VAL A 166 -14.35 15.01 -2.88
CA VAL A 166 -14.41 13.84 -3.75
C VAL A 166 -12.97 13.47 -4.13
N ARG A 167 -12.70 12.17 -4.19
CA ARG A 167 -11.48 11.61 -4.75
C ARG A 167 -11.82 10.50 -5.73
N VAL A 168 -11.12 10.41 -6.85
CA VAL A 168 -11.18 9.24 -7.75
C VAL A 168 -9.97 8.35 -7.47
N VAL A 169 -10.22 7.14 -6.98
CA VAL A 169 -9.20 6.12 -6.72
C VAL A 169 -9.22 5.08 -7.84
N LYS A 170 -8.06 4.60 -8.26
CA LYS A 170 -7.90 3.53 -9.24
C LYS A 170 -7.60 2.23 -8.50
N ASP A 171 -8.40 1.21 -8.72
CA ASP A 171 -8.28 -0.07 -8.02
C ASP A 171 -7.25 -0.99 -8.68
N ALA A 172 -6.02 -0.97 -8.19
CA ALA A 172 -4.95 -1.87 -8.64
C ALA A 172 -5.04 -3.30 -8.06
N GLY A 173 -6.02 -3.55 -7.18
CA GLY A 173 -6.31 -4.89 -6.63
C GLY A 173 -7.43 -5.62 -7.36
N ALA A 174 -8.12 -4.96 -8.29
CA ALA A 174 -9.18 -5.58 -9.07
C ALA A 174 -8.61 -6.66 -10.01
N ARG A 175 -9.32 -7.78 -10.14
CA ARG A 175 -8.98 -8.88 -11.06
C ARG A 175 -10.21 -9.68 -11.45
N ARG A 176 -10.16 -10.31 -12.62
CA ARG A 176 -11.09 -11.38 -12.97
C ARG A 176 -10.73 -12.67 -12.22
N LYS A 177 -11.66 -13.61 -12.24
CA LYS A 177 -11.41 -14.96 -11.73
C LYS A 177 -10.26 -15.57 -12.55
N ASP A 178 -9.30 -16.19 -11.86
CA ASP A 178 -8.15 -16.89 -12.45
C ASP A 178 -7.10 -15.99 -13.16
N GLU A 179 -7.21 -14.66 -13.03
CA GLU A 179 -6.21 -13.68 -13.51
C GLU A 179 -5.54 -12.96 -12.32
N ALA A 180 -4.30 -12.50 -12.50
CA ALA A 180 -3.61 -11.69 -11.49
C ALA A 180 -4.05 -10.21 -11.56
N ALA A 181 -4.11 -9.53 -10.41
CA ALA A 181 -4.26 -8.08 -10.35
C ALA A 181 -2.92 -7.37 -10.61
N LEU A 182 -2.96 -6.06 -10.87
CA LEU A 182 -1.73 -5.28 -11.03
C LEU A 182 -0.83 -5.39 -9.79
N ASN A 183 -1.39 -5.29 -8.59
CA ASN A 183 -0.63 -5.43 -7.35
C ASN A 183 -0.03 -6.84 -7.14
N ASP A 184 -0.58 -7.88 -7.77
CA ASP A 184 -0.08 -9.25 -7.62
C ASP A 184 1.18 -9.50 -8.49
N VAL A 185 1.34 -8.74 -9.57
CA VAL A 185 2.48 -8.83 -10.52
C VAL A 185 3.54 -7.76 -10.30
N LEU A 186 3.36 -6.90 -9.31
CA LEU A 186 4.34 -5.88 -8.93
C LEU A 186 5.12 -6.33 -7.70
N GLU A 187 6.41 -6.03 -7.69
CA GLU A 187 7.25 -6.20 -6.51
C GLU A 187 6.85 -5.20 -5.43
N CYS A 188 6.57 -5.73 -4.24
CA CYS A 188 6.40 -4.91 -3.06
C CYS A 188 7.78 -4.61 -2.49
N GLY A 189 8.09 -3.32 -2.33
CA GLY A 189 9.26 -2.91 -1.56
C GLY A 189 9.31 -3.59 -0.21
N SER A 190 10.51 -3.88 0.28
CA SER A 190 10.68 -4.12 1.71
C SER A 190 10.11 -2.91 2.46
N TYR A 191 9.42 -3.15 3.57
CA TYR A 191 8.86 -2.09 4.39
C TYR A 191 10.01 -1.24 4.94
N LEU A 192 10.36 -0.15 4.25
CA LEU A 192 11.43 0.77 4.65
C LEU A 192 10.93 1.95 5.46
N LEU A 193 9.67 1.91 5.91
CA LEU A 193 9.17 2.85 6.90
C LEU A 193 10.06 2.77 8.15
N PRO A 194 10.71 3.88 8.54
CA PRO A 194 11.52 3.87 9.75
C PRO A 194 10.61 3.54 10.94
N ASP A 195 11.14 2.73 11.85
CA ASP A 195 10.51 2.36 13.11
C ASP A 195 9.95 3.62 13.79
N ILE A 196 8.62 3.72 13.88
CA ILE A 196 7.89 4.92 14.34
C ILE A 196 8.42 5.35 15.72
N PRO A 197 8.56 4.45 16.72
CA PRO A 197 9.29 4.73 17.94
C PRO A 197 10.66 5.41 17.75
N LYS A 198 11.51 4.92 16.85
CA LYS A 198 12.83 5.53 16.59
C LYS A 198 12.69 6.94 16.01
N VAL A 199 11.75 7.15 15.10
CA VAL A 199 11.45 8.48 14.53
C VAL A 199 10.99 9.43 15.63
N LEU A 200 10.05 9.01 16.48
CA LEU A 200 9.52 9.83 17.58
C LEU A 200 10.58 10.16 18.63
N LEU A 201 11.47 9.21 18.95
CA LEU A 201 12.58 9.44 19.88
C LEU A 201 13.59 10.46 19.32
N ARG A 202 13.94 10.35 18.03
CA ARG A 202 14.80 11.35 17.36
C ARG A 202 14.12 12.71 17.30
N PHE A 203 12.82 12.74 17.00
CA PHE A 203 12.01 13.96 16.96
C PHE A 203 11.97 14.68 18.32
N ARG A 204 11.92 13.93 19.43
CA ARG A 204 11.95 14.47 20.79
C ARG A 204 13.34 14.86 21.30
N ARG A 205 14.41 14.37 20.67
CA ARG A 205 15.79 14.62 21.10
C ARG A 205 16.22 16.06 20.83
N GLU A 206 15.79 16.63 19.72
CA GLU A 206 16.14 17.99 19.32
C GLU A 206 15.13 19.01 19.86
N LYS A 207 15.59 20.19 20.24
CA LYS A 207 14.73 21.26 20.83
C LYS A 207 13.76 21.88 19.82
N ILE A 208 14.09 21.80 18.53
CA ILE A 208 13.34 22.40 17.44
C ILE A 208 13.07 21.30 16.42
N ALA A 209 11.80 21.13 16.07
CA ALA A 209 11.38 20.20 15.04
C ALA A 209 10.62 20.93 13.94
N ILE A 210 10.98 20.66 12.69
CA ILE A 210 10.30 21.18 11.51
C ILE A 210 9.40 20.06 10.99
N VAL A 211 8.11 20.36 10.90
CA VAL A 211 7.10 19.45 10.34
C VAL A 211 6.59 20.06 9.05
N SER A 212 6.60 19.29 7.97
CA SER A 212 6.04 19.68 6.69
C SER A 212 5.30 18.50 6.09
N ASP A 213 4.12 18.75 5.51
CA ASP A 213 3.37 17.76 4.76
C ASP A 213 3.71 17.90 3.28
N ILE A 214 4.19 16.83 2.67
CA ILE A 214 4.46 16.80 1.23
C ILE A 214 3.13 16.48 0.54
N GLU A 215 2.41 17.53 0.14
CA GLU A 215 1.16 17.36 -0.58
C GLU A 215 1.41 16.54 -1.85
N LYS A 216 0.67 15.43 -2.00
CA LYS A 216 0.67 14.59 -3.22
C LYS A 216 2.05 14.05 -3.62
N ALA A 217 2.83 13.58 -2.64
CA ALA A 217 4.16 13.01 -2.87
C ALA A 217 4.22 11.94 -4.00
N PHE A 218 3.19 11.11 -4.16
CA PHE A 218 3.13 10.10 -5.23
C PHE A 218 3.04 10.71 -6.64
N LEU A 219 2.37 11.86 -6.80
CA LEU A 219 2.24 12.55 -8.09
C LEU A 219 3.57 13.15 -8.59
N GLN A 220 4.58 13.23 -7.70
CA GLN A 220 5.93 13.63 -8.10
C GLN A 220 6.65 12.57 -8.94
N TYR A 221 6.18 11.32 -8.89
CA TYR A 221 6.73 10.21 -9.66
C TYR A 221 5.91 10.02 -10.93
N LYS A 222 6.49 10.42 -12.07
CA LYS A 222 5.98 10.15 -13.40
C LYS A 222 6.34 8.73 -13.84
N ILE A 223 5.42 8.07 -14.53
CA ILE A 223 5.56 6.72 -15.04
C ILE A 223 6.19 6.78 -16.43
N HIS A 224 7.20 5.93 -16.63
CA HIS A 224 7.85 5.76 -17.92
C HIS A 224 6.82 5.39 -19.00
N PRO A 225 6.87 5.99 -20.20
CA PRO A 225 5.89 5.75 -21.28
C PRO A 225 5.59 4.27 -21.54
N ASP A 226 6.63 3.44 -21.59
CA ASP A 226 6.51 1.98 -21.80
C ASP A 226 5.60 1.24 -20.80
N HIS A 227 5.39 1.79 -19.60
CA HIS A 227 4.63 1.15 -18.54
C HIS A 227 3.26 1.81 -18.29
N ARG A 228 2.93 2.87 -19.04
CA ARG A 228 1.67 3.61 -18.88
C ARG A 228 0.44 2.78 -19.26
N THR A 229 0.60 1.81 -20.17
CA THR A 229 -0.47 0.89 -20.60
C THR A 229 -1.03 0.04 -19.45
N PHE A 230 -0.27 -0.16 -18.38
CA PHE A 230 -0.72 -0.89 -17.18
C PHE A 230 -1.54 -0.04 -16.21
N LEU A 231 -1.60 1.28 -16.44
CA LEU A 231 -2.34 2.25 -15.64
C LEU A 231 -3.45 2.90 -16.46
N SER A 232 -4.08 2.11 -17.33
CA SER A 232 -5.14 2.57 -18.22
C SER A 232 -6.46 2.68 -17.46
N PHE A 233 -7.29 3.66 -17.79
CA PHE A 233 -8.63 3.79 -17.22
C PHE A 233 -9.59 4.49 -18.20
N PHE A 234 -10.89 4.40 -17.92
CA PHE A 234 -11.93 4.99 -18.76
C PHE A 234 -12.63 6.14 -18.05
N TRP A 235 -12.85 7.24 -18.76
CA TRP A 235 -13.67 8.35 -18.27
C TRP A 235 -14.38 9.08 -19.43
N PRO A 236 -15.66 9.48 -19.27
CA PRO A 236 -16.32 10.38 -20.19
C PRO A 236 -16.08 11.83 -19.76
N LEU A 237 -15.00 12.45 -20.25
CA LEU A 237 -14.64 13.81 -19.87
C LEU A 237 -15.72 14.80 -20.34
N GLY A 238 -16.21 15.65 -19.43
CA GLY A 238 -17.29 16.59 -19.73
C GLY A 238 -18.70 16.03 -19.50
N ILE A 239 -18.83 14.84 -18.91
CA ILE A 239 -20.12 14.20 -18.60
C ILE A 239 -21.03 15.07 -17.70
N SER A 240 -20.44 16.02 -16.96
CA SER A 240 -21.21 16.98 -16.16
C SER A 240 -21.99 18.00 -17.00
N LYS A 241 -21.54 18.28 -18.23
CA LYS A 241 -22.16 19.25 -19.15
C LYS A 241 -22.96 18.54 -20.25
N ASP A 242 -22.43 17.45 -20.79
CA ASP A 242 -23.08 16.64 -21.81
C ASP A 242 -23.24 15.19 -21.34
N SER A 243 -24.50 14.75 -21.17
CA SER A 243 -24.80 13.37 -20.77
C SER A 243 -24.41 12.33 -21.82
N ARG A 244 -24.07 12.74 -23.05
CA ARG A 244 -23.62 11.88 -24.16
C ARG A 244 -22.12 11.94 -24.39
N ALA A 245 -21.35 12.57 -23.49
CA ALA A 245 -19.90 12.61 -23.58
C ALA A 245 -19.33 11.20 -23.83
N PRO A 246 -18.48 11.02 -24.86
CA PRO A 246 -17.97 9.71 -25.21
C PRO A 246 -17.03 9.20 -24.12
N ILE A 247 -17.12 7.90 -23.82
CA ILE A 247 -16.15 7.27 -22.92
C ILE A 247 -14.81 7.17 -23.65
N GLN A 248 -13.79 7.80 -23.09
CA GLN A 248 -12.44 7.81 -23.62
C GLN A 248 -11.49 7.02 -22.71
N GLU A 249 -10.45 6.44 -23.31
CA GLU A 249 -9.36 5.77 -22.63
C GLU A 249 -8.24 6.76 -22.32
N TYR A 250 -7.72 6.68 -21.10
CA TYR A 250 -6.61 7.49 -20.62
C TYR A 250 -5.54 6.62 -20.00
N TRP A 251 -4.30 7.07 -20.09
CA TRP A 251 -3.18 6.54 -19.32
C TRP A 251 -2.85 7.47 -18.18
N SER A 252 -2.64 6.89 -16.99
CA SER A 252 -2.02 7.63 -15.91
C SER A 252 -0.53 7.84 -16.20
N THR A 253 -0.09 9.10 -16.14
CA THR A 253 1.32 9.45 -16.34
C THR A 253 2.07 9.52 -15.02
N VAL A 254 1.38 9.37 -13.89
CA VAL A 254 1.92 9.43 -12.53
C VAL A 254 1.66 8.14 -11.79
N LEU A 255 2.45 7.90 -10.75
CA LEU A 255 2.17 6.82 -9.84
C LEU A 255 0.95 7.17 -8.98
N ASP A 256 -0.13 6.45 -9.18
CA ASP A 256 -1.36 6.64 -8.43
C ASP A 256 -1.34 5.99 -7.05
N PHE A 257 -2.20 6.51 -6.18
CA PHE A 257 -2.50 5.91 -4.89
C PHE A 257 -3.17 4.54 -5.09
N GLY A 258 -2.74 3.54 -4.31
CA GLY A 258 -3.30 2.18 -4.34
C GLY A 258 -2.42 1.14 -5.05
N ILE A 259 -1.32 1.57 -5.68
CA ILE A 259 -0.32 0.68 -6.28
C ILE A 259 0.69 0.27 -5.19
N ILE A 260 0.90 -1.03 -5.02
CA ILE A 260 1.72 -1.59 -3.93
C ILE A 260 3.21 -1.22 -4.05
N SER A 261 3.71 -1.04 -5.27
CA SER A 261 5.12 -0.83 -5.58
C SER A 261 5.56 0.63 -5.58
N SER A 262 5.10 1.43 -4.61
CA SER A 262 5.46 2.84 -4.62
C SER A 262 6.91 3.08 -4.20
N PRO A 263 7.68 3.93 -4.90
CA PRO A 263 9.00 4.36 -4.46
C PRO A 263 9.00 4.91 -3.03
N LEU A 264 7.92 5.54 -2.56
CA LEU A 264 7.81 6.02 -1.18
C LEU A 264 7.80 4.90 -0.13
N SER A 265 7.42 3.68 -0.51
CA SER A 265 7.59 2.50 0.34
C SER A 265 9.05 2.04 0.42
N THR A 266 9.91 2.54 -0.48
CA THR A 266 11.31 2.12 -0.66
C THR A 266 12.34 3.23 -0.35
N VAL A 267 11.95 4.50 -0.28
CA VAL A 267 12.89 5.60 -0.03
C VAL A 267 13.25 5.68 1.46
N ARG A 268 14.55 5.58 1.74
CA ARG A 268 15.17 5.83 3.05
C ARG A 268 15.32 7.34 3.23
N VAL A 269 14.70 7.92 4.25
CA VAL A 269 14.93 9.31 4.71
C VAL A 269 15.90 9.30 5.89
#